data_AF-A0A9P5A7D1-F1
#
_entry.id   AF-A0A9P5A7D1-F1
#
_cell.length_a   1.000
_cell.length_b   1.000
_cell.length_c   1.000
_cell.angle_alpha   90.00
_cell.angle_beta   90.00
_cell.angle_gamma   90.00
#
_symmetry.space_group_name_H-M   'P 1'
#
loop_
_entity.id
_entity.type
_entity.pdbx_description
1 polymer ?
#
loop_
_entity_poly.entity_id
_entity_poly.type
_entity_poly.pdbx_seq_one_letter_code
_entity_poly.pdbx_strand_id
1 'polypeptide(L)'
;MSQNLQPKSRKTLERIRLADSIAKFGFDVMPCSFCKAKGLRYKMIERSSRCSECTRRGRSCDASGVAIAHLPRLNRESDRLEQAEEEAEEKLLKAQQEVNEAIARLSRIRRQKRILRERGIQSIVDGMNSSAGDLIAQEEDAAVLDVQSFGGTDVIN
;
A
#
# COMPACT_ATOMS: atom_id res chain seq x y z
N MET A 1 -16.18 -72.12 25.10
CA MET A 1 -14.86 -71.50 24.81
C MET A 1 -14.80 -70.15 25.51
N SER A 2 -14.38 -70.12 26.77
CA SER A 2 -14.29 -68.90 27.56
C SER A 2 -13.01 -68.16 27.20
N GLN A 3 -13.13 -67.01 26.52
CA GLN A 3 -11.97 -66.19 26.17
C GLN A 3 -11.38 -65.58 27.44
N ASN A 4 -10.13 -65.96 27.70
CA ASN A 4 -9.32 -65.49 28.81
C ASN A 4 -8.91 -64.03 28.55
N LEU A 5 -9.75 -63.08 28.96
CA LEU A 5 -9.45 -61.65 28.86
C LEU A 5 -8.51 -61.28 30.00
N GLN A 6 -7.20 -61.28 29.73
CA GLN A 6 -6.25 -60.72 30.68
C GLN A 6 -6.59 -59.26 30.99
N PRO A 7 -6.49 -58.82 32.27
CA PRO A 7 -6.83 -57.47 32.65
C PRO A 7 -5.90 -56.47 31.94
N LYS A 8 -6.51 -55.50 31.25
CA LYS A 8 -5.76 -54.44 30.56
C LYS A 8 -4.97 -53.61 31.58
N SER A 9 -3.74 -53.25 31.22
CA SER A 9 -2.93 -52.29 31.98
C SER A 9 -3.71 -51.00 32.26
N ARG A 10 -3.49 -50.43 33.44
CA ARG A 10 -4.05 -49.12 33.85
C ARG A 10 -3.85 -48.05 32.78
N LYS A 11 -2.65 -47.96 32.19
CA LYS A 11 -2.34 -46.98 31.13
C LYS A 11 -3.20 -47.18 29.87
N THR A 12 -3.48 -48.44 29.53
CA THR A 12 -4.35 -48.78 28.39
C THR A 12 -5.79 -48.37 28.66
N LEU A 13 -6.29 -48.58 29.88
CA LEU A 13 -7.63 -48.17 30.28
C LEU A 13 -7.77 -46.64 30.30
N GLU A 14 -6.80 -45.92 30.88
CA GLU A 14 -6.78 -44.45 30.87
C GLU A 14 -6.81 -43.89 29.45
N ARG A 15 -6.02 -44.46 28.54
CA ARG A 15 -6.00 -44.08 27.12
C ARG A 15 -7.34 -44.31 26.42
N ILE A 16 -7.99 -45.43 26.69
CA ILE A 16 -9.32 -45.74 26.13
C ILE A 16 -10.37 -44.77 26.67
N ARG A 17 -10.38 -44.53 27.98
CA ARG A 17 -11.31 -43.56 28.61
C ARG A 17 -11.12 -42.15 28.07
N LEU A 18 -9.88 -41.72 27.87
CA LEU A 18 -9.59 -40.44 27.24
C LEU A 18 -10.12 -40.40 25.81
N ALA A 19 -9.87 -41.43 25.01
CA ALA A 19 -10.40 -41.52 23.64
C ALA A 19 -11.93 -41.50 23.58
N ASP A 20 -12.60 -42.18 24.50
CA ASP A 20 -14.07 -42.16 24.62
C ASP A 20 -14.58 -40.77 25.00
N SER A 21 -13.89 -40.10 25.93
CA SER A 21 -14.21 -38.71 26.32
C SER A 21 -14.05 -37.75 25.15
N ILE A 22 -12.98 -37.88 24.37
CA ILE A 22 -12.75 -37.08 23.16
C ILE A 22 -13.83 -37.36 22.11
N ALA A 23 -14.21 -38.61 21.90
CA ALA A 23 -15.25 -38.96 20.94
C ALA A 23 -16.63 -38.39 21.32
N LYS A 24 -16.92 -38.34 22.63
CA LYS A 24 -18.19 -37.86 23.15
C LYS A 24 -18.28 -36.33 23.20
N PHE A 25 -17.27 -35.67 23.77
CA PHE A 25 -17.29 -34.25 24.10
C PHE A 25 -16.42 -33.39 23.16
N GLY A 26 -15.60 -34.00 22.32
CA GLY A 26 -14.73 -33.28 21.38
C GLY A 26 -15.49 -32.67 20.20
N PHE A 27 -14.85 -31.68 19.60
CA PHE A 27 -15.27 -31.02 18.37
C PHE A 27 -14.66 -31.71 17.15
N ASP A 28 -15.33 -31.57 16.01
CA ASP A 28 -14.84 -32.07 14.73
C ASP A 28 -13.68 -31.20 14.24
N VAL A 29 -12.54 -31.83 13.97
CA VAL A 29 -11.30 -31.20 13.44
C VAL A 29 -11.08 -31.59 11.99
N MET A 30 -9.97 -31.25 11.34
CA MET A 30 -9.65 -31.90 10.05
C MET A 30 -9.08 -33.32 10.27
N PRO A 31 -9.34 -34.28 9.36
CA PRO A 31 -8.84 -35.64 9.50
C PRO A 31 -7.31 -35.69 9.45
N CYS A 32 -6.72 -36.40 10.40
CA CYS A 32 -5.31 -36.76 10.35
C CYS A 32 -5.03 -37.76 9.20
N SER A 33 -3.80 -37.86 8.72
CA SER A 33 -3.46 -38.71 7.56
C SER A 33 -3.94 -40.15 7.71
N PHE A 34 -3.81 -40.70 8.92
CA PHE A 34 -4.31 -42.04 9.21
C PHE A 34 -5.84 -42.14 9.18
N CYS A 35 -6.54 -41.21 9.84
CA CYS A 35 -8.00 -41.26 9.91
C CYS A 35 -8.63 -41.03 8.54
N LYS A 36 -7.99 -40.18 7.71
CA LYS A 36 -8.36 -39.97 6.31
C LYS A 36 -8.26 -41.27 5.51
N ALA A 37 -7.13 -41.98 5.60
CA ALA A 37 -6.92 -43.24 4.87
C ALA A 37 -7.86 -44.38 5.29
N LYS A 38 -8.46 -44.29 6.49
CA LYS A 38 -9.36 -45.32 7.05
C LYS A 38 -10.83 -44.89 7.10
N GLY A 39 -11.16 -43.68 6.67
CA GLY A 39 -12.54 -43.15 6.71
C GLY A 39 -13.13 -43.07 8.14
N LEU A 40 -12.31 -42.83 9.15
CA LEU A 40 -12.76 -42.79 10.55
C LEU A 40 -13.19 -41.37 10.96
N ARG A 41 -14.11 -41.25 11.92
CA ARG A 41 -14.47 -39.95 12.51
C ARG A 41 -13.33 -39.41 13.37
N TYR A 42 -13.09 -38.11 13.28
CA TYR A 42 -11.94 -37.42 13.86
C TYR A 42 -12.40 -36.29 14.77
N LYS A 43 -12.49 -36.58 16.07
CA LYS A 43 -12.78 -35.55 17.08
C LYS A 43 -11.54 -35.25 17.91
N MET A 44 -11.42 -34.01 18.36
CA MET A 44 -10.41 -33.56 19.32
C MET A 44 -11.06 -32.72 20.43
N ILE A 45 -10.40 -32.70 21.58
CA ILE A 45 -10.71 -31.75 22.64
C ILE A 45 -9.62 -30.69 22.64
N GLU A 46 -9.95 -29.53 23.21
CA GLU A 46 -8.99 -28.46 23.39
C GLU A 46 -7.80 -28.96 24.21
N ARG A 47 -6.58 -28.52 23.85
CA ARG A 47 -5.30 -28.93 24.46
C ARG A 47 -4.87 -30.39 24.25
N SER A 48 -5.65 -31.23 23.56
CA SER A 48 -5.16 -32.53 23.10
C SER A 48 -4.38 -32.35 21.80
N SER A 49 -3.19 -32.93 21.71
CA SER A 49 -2.43 -33.04 20.46
C SER A 49 -2.89 -34.20 19.57
N ARG A 50 -3.89 -34.98 19.99
CA ARG A 50 -4.32 -36.20 19.29
C ARG A 50 -5.84 -36.32 19.19
N CYS A 51 -6.30 -36.80 18.04
CA CYS A 51 -7.70 -37.20 17.85
C CYS A 51 -8.08 -38.43 18.67
N SER A 52 -9.40 -38.66 18.83
CA SER A 52 -9.96 -39.81 19.55
C SER A 52 -9.34 -41.14 19.09
N GLU A 53 -9.23 -41.35 17.79
CA GLU A 53 -8.76 -42.59 17.18
C GLU A 53 -7.24 -42.81 17.32
N CYS A 54 -6.44 -41.76 17.19
CA CYS A 54 -5.00 -41.83 17.45
C CYS A 54 -4.72 -42.00 18.95
N THR A 55 -5.52 -41.36 19.81
CA THR A 55 -5.45 -41.53 21.26
C THR A 55 -5.78 -42.97 21.62
N ARG A 56 -6.88 -43.54 21.14
CA ARG A 56 -7.30 -44.93 21.43
C ARG A 56 -6.21 -45.95 21.12
N ARG A 57 -5.50 -45.74 20.01
CA ARG A 57 -4.43 -46.61 19.52
C ARG A 57 -3.04 -46.28 20.08
N GLY A 58 -2.88 -45.13 20.73
CA GLY A 58 -1.61 -44.70 21.32
C GLY A 58 -0.55 -44.31 20.31
N ARG A 59 -0.96 -43.63 19.23
CA ARG A 59 -0.05 -43.21 18.16
C ARG A 59 0.07 -41.70 18.10
N SER A 60 1.05 -41.20 17.33
CA SER A 60 1.12 -39.80 16.95
C SER A 60 -0.09 -39.39 16.07
N CYS A 61 -0.38 -38.11 16.05
CA CYS A 61 -1.47 -37.52 15.29
C CYS A 61 -0.98 -36.23 14.65
N ASP A 62 -1.26 -36.08 13.37
CA ASP A 62 -0.92 -34.92 12.53
C ASP A 62 -2.16 -34.06 12.23
N ALA A 63 -3.28 -34.25 12.93
CA ALA A 63 -4.45 -33.39 12.79
C ALA A 63 -4.20 -32.01 13.42
N SER A 64 -4.65 -30.96 12.73
CA SER A 64 -4.77 -29.63 13.30
C SER A 64 -5.90 -29.61 14.34
N GLY A 65 -5.63 -29.08 15.53
CA GLY A 65 -6.61 -28.94 16.62
C GLY A 65 -7.65 -27.83 16.39
N VAL A 66 -7.75 -27.29 15.18
CA VAL A 66 -8.72 -26.26 14.81
C VAL A 66 -10.07 -26.90 14.55
N ALA A 67 -11.11 -26.45 15.26
CA ALA A 67 -12.47 -26.94 15.05
C ALA A 67 -13.00 -26.48 13.69
N ILE A 68 -13.56 -27.41 12.90
CA ILE A 68 -14.19 -27.12 11.60
C ILE A 68 -15.33 -26.11 11.76
N ALA A 69 -16.05 -26.15 12.88
CA ALA A 69 -17.16 -25.24 13.16
C ALA A 69 -16.74 -23.75 13.16
N HIS A 70 -15.47 -23.43 13.38
CA HIS A 70 -14.97 -22.05 13.34
C HIS A 70 -14.59 -21.59 11.93
N LEU A 71 -14.36 -22.51 10.99
CA LEU A 71 -13.91 -22.17 9.63
C LEU A 71 -14.92 -21.28 8.86
N PRO A 72 -16.24 -21.53 8.88
CA PRO A 72 -17.19 -20.65 8.18
C PRO A 72 -17.18 -19.21 8.69
N ARG A 73 -16.96 -19.01 10.00
CA ARG A 73 -16.86 -17.67 10.59
C ARG A 73 -15.56 -16.99 10.15
N LEU A 74 -14.45 -17.73 10.14
CA LEU A 74 -13.16 -17.21 9.69
C LEU A 74 -13.19 -16.82 8.22
N ASN A 75 -13.78 -17.65 7.36
CA ASN A 75 -13.92 -17.35 5.94
C ASN A 75 -14.74 -16.08 5.72
N ARG A 76 -15.90 -15.93 6.38
CA ARG A 76 -16.71 -14.70 6.27
C ARG A 76 -15.95 -13.45 6.71
N GLU A 77 -15.13 -13.55 7.75
CA GLU A 77 -14.33 -12.42 8.20
C GLU A 77 -13.20 -12.13 7.20
N SER A 78 -12.59 -13.16 6.61
CA SER A 78 -11.62 -13.01 5.51
C SER A 78 -12.25 -12.28 4.32
N ASP A 79 -13.39 -12.77 3.84
CA ASP A 79 -14.11 -12.17 2.70
C ASP A 79 -14.48 -10.70 2.98
N ARG A 80 -14.88 -10.40 4.22
CA ARG A 80 -15.20 -9.03 4.66
C ARG A 80 -13.96 -8.13 4.65
N LEU A 81 -12.81 -8.65 5.10
CA LEU A 81 -11.56 -7.90 5.13
C LEU A 81 -11.03 -7.66 3.71
N GLU A 82 -11.12 -8.64 2.82
CA GLU A 82 -10.77 -8.51 1.41
C GLU A 82 -11.61 -7.40 0.74
N GLN A 83 -12.92 -7.38 0.96
CA GLN A 83 -13.78 -6.29 0.45
C GLN A 83 -13.40 -4.92 1.01
N ALA A 84 -13.09 -4.84 2.30
CA ALA A 84 -12.67 -3.59 2.93
C ALA A 84 -11.30 -3.10 2.39
N GLU A 85 -10.40 -4.03 2.05
CA GLU A 85 -9.11 -3.75 1.42
C GLU A 85 -9.32 -3.18 0.02
N GLU A 86 -10.11 -3.84 -0.83
CA GLU A 86 -10.42 -3.36 -2.19
C GLU A 86 -11.04 -1.95 -2.17
N GLU A 87 -11.99 -1.69 -1.28
CA GLU A 87 -12.59 -0.35 -1.13
C GLU A 87 -11.57 0.71 -0.68
N ALA A 88 -10.63 0.33 0.19
CA ALA A 88 -9.59 1.23 0.65
C ALA A 88 -8.58 1.55 -0.47
N GLU A 89 -8.21 0.54 -1.27
CA GLU A 89 -7.36 0.70 -2.44
C GLU A 89 -7.98 1.64 -3.48
N GLU A 90 -9.28 1.49 -3.76
CA GLU A 90 -9.97 2.36 -4.72
C GLU A 90 -9.97 3.83 -4.24
N LYS A 91 -10.22 4.06 -2.95
CA LYS A 91 -10.17 5.40 -2.35
C LYS A 91 -8.76 6.00 -2.43
N LEU A 92 -7.74 5.18 -2.18
CA LEU A 92 -6.34 5.60 -2.28
C LEU A 92 -5.98 5.99 -3.71
N LEU A 93 -6.42 5.22 -4.70
CA LEU A 93 -6.21 5.52 -6.11
C LEU A 93 -6.83 6.86 -6.50
N LYS A 94 -8.08 7.11 -6.09
CA LYS A 94 -8.78 8.40 -6.34
C LYS A 94 -8.05 9.57 -5.69
N ALA A 95 -7.66 9.45 -4.42
CA ALA A 95 -6.90 10.48 -3.73
C ALA A 95 -5.55 10.78 -4.42
N GLN A 96 -4.87 9.74 -4.90
CA GLN A 96 -3.61 9.91 -5.65
C GLN A 96 -3.82 10.68 -6.96
N GLN A 97 -4.92 10.43 -7.68
CA GLN A 97 -5.27 11.18 -8.88
C GLN A 97 -5.49 12.66 -8.57
N GLU A 98 -6.26 12.98 -7.53
CA GLU A 98 -6.53 14.35 -7.09
C GLU A 98 -5.25 15.10 -6.71
N VAL A 99 -4.35 14.43 -5.97
CA VAL A 99 -3.03 14.98 -5.61
C VAL A 99 -2.21 15.26 -6.87
N ASN A 100 -2.16 14.33 -7.82
CA ASN A 100 -1.41 14.51 -9.07
C ASN A 100 -1.93 15.70 -9.87
N GLU A 101 -3.25 15.89 -9.95
CA GLU A 101 -3.83 17.06 -10.60
C GLU A 101 -3.48 18.36 -9.87
N ALA A 102 -3.54 18.37 -8.54
CA ALA A 102 -3.16 19.53 -7.74
C ALA A 102 -1.69 19.91 -7.94
N ILE A 103 -0.79 18.92 -8.01
CA ILE A 103 0.63 19.11 -8.32
C ILE A 103 0.80 19.68 -9.72
N ALA A 104 0.08 19.18 -10.71
CA ALA A 104 0.13 19.69 -12.08
C ALA A 104 -0.34 21.15 -12.16
N ARG A 105 -1.45 21.48 -11.48
CA ARG A 105 -1.97 22.86 -11.36
C ARG A 105 -0.93 23.78 -10.70
N LEU A 106 -0.34 23.36 -9.58
CA LEU A 106 0.70 24.12 -8.88
C LEU A 106 1.92 24.38 -9.77
N SER A 107 2.34 23.37 -10.53
CA SER A 107 3.47 23.47 -11.45
C SER A 107 3.22 24.49 -12.57
N ARG A 108 2.00 24.51 -13.13
CA ARG A 108 1.59 25.50 -14.13
C ARG A 108 1.62 26.92 -13.56
N ILE A 109 1.06 27.13 -12.37
CA ILE A 109 1.05 28.43 -11.69
C ILE A 109 2.48 28.92 -11.44
N ARG A 110 3.37 28.04 -10.94
CA ARG A 110 4.78 28.38 -10.72
C ARG A 110 5.49 28.80 -12.02
N ARG A 111 5.21 28.11 -13.12
CA ARG A 111 5.75 28.46 -14.45
C ARG A 111 5.24 29.82 -14.91
N GLN A 112 3.94 30.06 -14.84
CA GLN A 112 3.33 31.35 -15.20
C GLN A 112 3.92 32.51 -14.38
N LYS A 113 4.06 32.31 -13.07
CA LYS A 113 4.69 33.30 -12.18
C LYS A 113 6.13 33.62 -12.57
N ARG A 114 6.90 32.63 -12.99
CA ARG A 114 8.29 32.82 -13.45
C ARG A 114 8.33 33.65 -14.74
N ILE A 115 7.54 33.26 -15.74
CA ILE A 115 7.45 33.97 -17.02
C ILE A 115 7.00 35.42 -16.81
N LEU A 116 6.02 35.66 -15.95
CA LEU A 116 5.56 37.01 -15.65
C LEU A 116 6.65 37.87 -15.01
N ARG A 117 7.43 37.31 -14.09
CA ARG A 117 8.57 38.01 -13.48
C ARG A 117 9.66 38.32 -14.50
N GLU A 118 10.03 37.35 -15.32
CA GLU A 118 11.03 37.53 -16.39
C GLU A 118 10.60 38.63 -17.37
N ARG A 119 9.33 38.62 -17.81
CA ARG A 119 8.76 39.68 -18.65
C ARG A 119 8.77 41.04 -17.97
N GLY A 120 8.38 41.10 -16.69
CA GLY A 120 8.38 42.35 -15.92
C GLY A 120 9.78 42.95 -15.80
N ILE A 121 10.80 42.12 -15.54
CA ILE A 121 12.21 42.57 -15.52
C ILE A 121 12.63 43.06 -16.90
N GLN A 122 12.31 42.31 -17.96
CA GLN A 122 12.66 42.71 -19.33
C GLN A 122 12.04 44.06 -19.71
N SER A 123 10.75 44.27 -19.41
CA SER A 123 10.08 45.55 -19.69
C SER A 123 10.68 46.73 -18.93
N ILE A 124 11.17 46.52 -17.70
CA ILE A 124 11.90 47.56 -16.96
C ILE A 124 13.22 47.89 -17.66
N VAL A 125 14.00 46.86 -18.01
CA VAL A 125 15.28 47.02 -18.72
C VAL A 125 15.09 47.72 -20.07
N ASP A 126 14.11 47.30 -20.85
CA ASP A 126 13.79 47.91 -22.15
C ASP A 126 13.39 49.38 -21.97
N GLY A 127 12.53 49.69 -20.99
CA GLY A 127 12.16 51.08 -20.70
C GLY A 127 13.34 51.96 -20.28
N MET A 128 14.27 51.42 -19.49
CA MET A 128 15.50 52.14 -19.11
C MET A 128 16.40 52.37 -20.34
N ASN A 129 16.58 51.37 -21.20
CA ASN A 129 17.42 51.47 -22.38
C ASN A 129 16.83 52.39 -23.46
N SER A 130 15.51 52.40 -23.64
CA SER A 130 14.84 53.36 -24.54
C SER A 130 15.01 54.80 -24.05
N SER A 131 14.85 55.05 -22.74
CA SER A 131 15.07 56.39 -22.18
C SER A 131 16.52 56.85 -22.27
N ALA A 132 17.49 55.95 -22.18
CA ALA A 132 18.91 56.25 -22.35
C ALA A 132 19.28 56.49 -23.83
N GLY A 133 18.69 55.72 -24.75
CA GLY A 133 18.89 55.87 -26.20
C GLY A 133 18.34 57.20 -26.73
N ASP A 134 17.18 57.64 -26.23
CA ASP A 134 16.59 58.93 -26.62
C ASP A 134 17.43 60.12 -26.13
N LEU A 135 18.07 60.02 -24.97
CA LEU A 135 18.97 61.04 -24.44
C LEU A 135 20.29 61.11 -25.22
N ILE A 136 20.87 59.95 -25.58
CA ILE A 136 22.10 59.88 -26.38
C ILE A 136 21.85 60.40 -27.79
N ALA A 137 20.71 60.05 -28.42
CA ALA A 137 20.35 60.56 -29.74
C ALA A 137 20.16 62.09 -29.74
N GLN A 138 19.58 62.66 -28.68
CA GLN A 138 19.47 64.11 -28.52
C GLN A 138 20.82 64.81 -28.32
N GLU A 139 21.75 64.19 -27.58
CA GLU A 139 23.12 64.70 -27.42
C GLU A 139 23.92 64.61 -28.72
N GLU A 140 23.78 63.53 -29.50
CA GLU A 140 24.42 63.36 -30.80
C GLU A 140 23.88 64.36 -31.83
N ASP A 141 22.56 64.56 -31.91
CA ASP A 141 21.94 65.56 -32.79
C ASP A 141 22.38 66.98 -32.43
N ALA A 142 22.49 67.29 -31.13
CA ALA A 142 22.98 68.59 -30.65
C ALA A 142 24.48 68.80 -30.96
N ALA A 143 25.32 67.77 -30.80
CA ALA A 143 26.74 67.83 -31.11
C ALA A 143 27.02 67.98 -32.62
N VAL A 144 26.21 67.35 -33.49
CA VAL A 144 26.32 67.47 -34.95
C VAL A 144 25.94 68.88 -35.43
N LEU A 145 24.94 69.51 -34.79
CA LEU A 145 24.54 70.89 -35.09
C LEU A 145 25.62 71.92 -34.72
N ASP A 146 26.31 71.75 -33.59
CA ASP A 146 27.40 72.64 -33.17
C ASP A 146 28.63 72.53 -34.11
N VAL A 147 28.99 71.35 -34.60
CA VAL A 147 30.10 71.17 -35.56
C VAL A 147 29.82 71.85 -36.91
N GLN A 148 28.56 71.92 -37.34
CA GLN A 148 28.17 72.61 -38.59
C GLN A 148 28.19 74.15 -38.44
N SER A 149 28.02 74.68 -37.22
CA SER A 149 28.05 76.12 -36.93
C SER A 149 29.47 76.74 -36.95
N PHE A 150 30.52 75.94 -36.78
CA PHE A 150 31.91 76.43 -36.78
C PHE A 150 32.66 76.17 -38.10
N GLY A 151 32.01 75.56 -39.10
CA GLY A 151 32.63 75.12 -40.35
C GLY A 151 32.44 76.04 -41.58
N GLY A 152 31.99 77.28 -41.41
CA GLY A 152 31.63 78.14 -42.56
C GLY A 152 32.00 79.60 -42.37
N THR A 153 33.22 79.97 -42.78
CA THR A 153 33.55 81.03 -43.77
C THR A 153 34.98 81.49 -43.56
N ASP A 154 35.88 81.18 -44.51
CA ASP A 154 36.68 82.24 -45.12
C ASP A 154 37.22 81.79 -46.49
N VAL A 155 36.54 82.21 -47.55
CA VAL A 155 37.11 82.29 -48.90
C VAL A 155 36.63 83.61 -49.49
N ILE A 156 37.43 84.67 -49.35
CA ILE A 156 37.24 85.92 -50.09
C ILE A 156 38.57 86.30 -50.76
N ASN A 157 38.54 86.18 -52.10
CA ASN A 157 39.33 86.81 -53.17
C ASN A 157 40.86 86.95 -53.05
#